data_AF-A0A446CKB3-F1
#
_entry.id   AF-A0A446CKB3-F1
#
_cell.length_a   1.000
_cell.length_b   1.000
_cell.length_c   1.000
_cell.angle_alpha   90.00
_cell.angle_beta   90.00
_cell.angle_gamma   90.00
#
_symmetry.space_group_name_H-M   'P 1'
#
loop_
_entity.id
_entity.type
_entity.pdbx_description
1 polymer ?
#
loop_
_entity_poly.entity_id
_entity_poly.type
_entity_poly.pdbx_seq_one_letter_code
_entity_poly.pdbx_strand_id
1 'polypeptide(L)' 'MMAMFEARGKMSLNQPIKSEDLLGSGVFEGCLLGEVDLNGTRAVRPTVKGTASILGTARWVIDKNDPVGAGFLIR' A
#
# COMPACT_ATOMS: atom_id res chain seq x y z
N MET A 1 -8.87 -3.17 -1.95
CA MET A 1 -9.09 -4.44 -2.67
C MET A 1 -9.75 -5.49 -1.77
N MET A 2 -9.07 -6.00 -0.73
CA MET A 2 -9.56 -7.13 0.09
C MET A 2 -10.93 -6.90 0.74
N ALA A 3 -11.18 -5.74 1.35
CA ALA A 3 -12.49 -5.42 1.94
C ALA A 3 -13.66 -5.52 0.93
N MET A 4 -13.42 -5.10 -0.32
CA MET A 4 -14.42 -5.18 -1.38
C MET A 4 -14.59 -6.60 -1.92
N PHE A 5 -13.55 -7.44 -1.91
CA PHE A 5 -13.68 -8.86 -2.23
C PHE A 5 -14.43 -9.62 -1.14
N GLU A 6 -14.15 -9.34 0.13
CA GLU A 6 -14.88 -9.92 1.26
C GLU A 6 -16.35 -9.51 1.27
N ALA A 7 -16.65 -8.22 1.11
CA ALA A 7 -18.02 -7.73 1.01
C ALA A 7 -18.81 -8.33 -0.18
N ARG A 8 -18.11 -8.82 -1.21
CA ARG A 8 -18.71 -9.49 -2.38
C ARG A 8 -18.68 -11.02 -2.28
N GLY A 9 -18.29 -11.59 -1.14
CA GLY A 9 -18.17 -13.05 -0.94
C GLY A 9 -17.08 -13.71 -1.79
N LYS A 10 -16.13 -12.95 -2.32
CA LYS A 10 -15.02 -13.46 -3.14
C LYS A 10 -13.76 -13.80 -2.34
N MET A 11 -13.75 -13.46 -1.06
CA MET A 11 -12.63 -13.70 -0.14
C MET A 11 -13.17 -13.86 1.27
N SER A 12 -12.70 -14.87 1.99
CA SER A 12 -13.05 -15.09 3.40
C SER A 12 -12.02 -14.46 4.34
N LEU A 13 -12.40 -14.30 5.61
CA LEU A 13 -11.42 -14.06 6.67
C LEU A 13 -10.41 -15.22 6.73
N ASN A 14 -9.17 -14.89 7.12
CA ASN A 14 -8.03 -15.81 7.18
C ASN A 14 -7.66 -16.48 5.84
N GLN A 15 -8.21 -16.03 4.72
CA GLN A 15 -7.82 -16.46 3.39
C GLN A 15 -6.69 -15.57 2.86
N PRO A 16 -5.49 -16.10 2.56
CA PRO A 16 -4.45 -15.31 1.94
C PRO A 16 -4.76 -15.03 0.47
N ILE A 17 -4.37 -13.85 -0.01
CA ILE A 17 -4.41 -13.45 -1.42
C ILE A 17 -3.03 -12.96 -1.86
N LYS A 18 -2.68 -13.18 -3.13
CA LYS A 18 -1.50 -12.59 -3.79
C LYS A 18 -1.95 -11.53 -4.78
N SER A 19 -1.27 -10.39 -4.77
CA SER A 19 -1.45 -9.30 -5.75
C SER A 19 -0.12 -9.04 -6.42
N GLU A 20 -0.11 -9.16 -7.74
CA GLU A 20 1.04 -8.84 -8.57
C GLU A 20 1.01 -7.36 -8.98
N ASP A 21 2.18 -6.75 -9.14
CA ASP A 21 2.30 -5.41 -9.70
C ASP A 21 2.15 -5.42 -11.24
N LEU A 22 2.19 -4.23 -11.85
CA LEU A 22 2.04 -4.10 -13.30
C LEU A 22 3.24 -4.67 -14.08
N LEU A 23 4.43 -4.69 -13.49
CA LEU A 23 5.68 -5.08 -14.15
C LEU A 23 6.00 -6.57 -13.92
N GLY A 24 5.20 -7.27 -13.12
CA GLY A 24 5.40 -8.66 -12.71
C GLY A 24 6.61 -8.88 -11.78
N SER A 25 7.21 -7.81 -11.25
CA SER A 25 8.46 -7.90 -10.48
C SER A 25 8.24 -7.99 -8.98
N GLY A 26 7.06 -7.61 -8.50
CA GLY A 26 6.65 -7.65 -7.10
C GLY A 26 5.33 -8.37 -6.90
N VAL A 27 5.29 -9.19 -5.84
CA VAL A 27 4.06 -9.82 -5.35
C VAL A 27 3.88 -9.45 -3.88
N PHE A 28 2.73 -8.87 -3.56
CA PHE A 28 2.29 -8.67 -2.19
C PHE A 28 1.36 -9.81 -1.77
N GLU A 29 1.51 -10.25 -0.52
CA GLU A 29 0.60 -11.17 0.14
C GLU A 29 -0.26 -10.39 1.14
N GLY A 30 -1.57 -10.64 1.14
CA GLY A 30 -2.50 -10.03 2.09
C GLY A 30 -3.46 -11.03 2.68
N CYS A 31 -4.01 -10.72 3.85
CA CYS A 31 -5.00 -11.56 4.52
C CYS A 31 -5.93 -10.68 5.38
N LEU A 32 -7.18 -11.08 5.60
CA LEU A 32 -8.10 -10.40 6.50
C LEU A 32 -8.15 -11.13 7.85
N LEU A 33 -7.73 -10.48 8.93
CA LEU A 33 -7.62 -11.09 10.26
C LEU A 33 -8.91 -11.04 11.09
N GLY A 34 -9.91 -10.31 10.62
CA GLY A 34 -11.17 -10.12 11.33
C GLY A 34 -11.85 -8.81 10.98
N GLU A 35 -12.91 -8.53 11.72
CA GLU A 35 -13.76 -7.36 11.55
C GLU A 35 -13.48 -6.29 12.61
N VAL A 36 -13.85 -5.06 12.31
CA VAL A 36 -13.84 -3.92 13.24
C VAL A 36 -14.99 -2.98 12.90
N ASP A 37 -15.63 -2.41 13.91
CA ASP A 37 -16.60 -1.33 13.71
C ASP A 37 -15.87 0.01 13.66
N LEU A 38 -16.14 0.79 12.62
CA LEU A 38 -15.68 2.17 12.47
C LEU A 38 -16.88 3.10 12.50
N ASN A 39 -17.30 3.48 13.70
CA ASN A 39 -18.43 4.39 13.92
C ASN A 39 -19.72 3.90 13.23
N GLY A 40 -20.12 2.66 13.49
CA GLY A 40 -21.29 2.01 12.89
C GLY A 40 -21.07 1.47 11.48
N THR A 41 -19.87 1.63 10.92
CA THR A 41 -19.50 1.05 9.62
C THR A 41 -18.66 -0.21 9.83
N ARG A 42 -19.19 -1.37 9.41
CA ARG A 42 -18.42 -2.62 9.39
C ARG A 42 -17.21 -2.49 8.48
N ALA A 43 -16.03 -2.76 9.01
CA ALA A 43 -14.77 -2.82 8.30
C ALA A 43 -14.03 -4.12 8.61
N VAL A 44 -12.94 -4.37 7.88
CA VAL A 44 -12.07 -5.54 8.06
C VAL A 44 -10.65 -5.08 8.36
N ARG A 45 -9.90 -5.92 9.09
CA ARG A 45 -8.48 -5.70 9.43
C ARG A 45 -7.56 -6.47 8.46
N PRO A 46 -6.99 -5.80 7.44
CA PRO A 46 -6.06 -6.45 6.51
C PRO A 46 -4.64 -6.52 7.06
N THR A 47 -3.88 -7.52 6.62
CA THR A 47 -2.42 -7.52 6.57
C THR A 47 -1.95 -7.27 5.15
N VAL A 48 -0.78 -6.65 5.02
CA VAL A 48 -0.06 -6.53 3.75
C VAL A 48 1.39 -6.88 4.01
N LYS A 49 1.89 -7.87 3.29
CA LYS A 49 3.25 -8.38 3.37
C LYS A 49 3.90 -8.24 2.00
N GLY A 50 5.10 -7.67 2.01
CA GLY A 50 5.96 -7.57 0.84
C GLY A 50 7.41 -7.54 1.28
N THR A 51 8.29 -7.22 0.34
CA THR A 51 9.72 -7.07 0.59
C THR A 51 10.16 -5.67 0.18
N ALA A 52 11.18 -5.16 0.87
CA ALA A 52 11.87 -3.94 0.49
C ALA A 52 13.37 -4.14 0.74
N SER A 53 14.19 -3.48 -0.08
CA SER A 53 15.64 -3.54 0.00
C SER A 53 16.22 -2.14 0.09
N ILE A 54 17.38 -2.01 0.72
CA ILE A 54 18.13 -0.75 0.73
C ILE A 54 18.63 -0.49 -0.70
N LEU A 55 18.21 0.62 -1.29
CA LEU A 55 18.69 1.05 -2.62
C LEU A 55 19.98 1.89 -2.51
N GLY A 56 20.11 2.68 -1.44
CA GLY A 56 21.22 3.58 -1.25
C GLY A 56 20.93 4.64 -0.18
N THR A 57 21.83 5.59 -0.03
CA THR A 57 21.68 6.75 0.85
C THR A 57 21.90 8.04 0.05
N ALA A 58 21.26 9.13 0.44
CA ALA A 58 21.36 10.40 -0.26
C ALA A 58 21.44 11.57 0.73
N ARG A 59 22.16 12.62 0.34
CA ARG A 59 22.20 13.91 1.04
C ARG A 59 21.69 14.99 0.11
N TRP A 60 20.59 15.63 0.50
CA TRP A 60 19.96 16.71 -0.25
C TRP A 60 20.34 18.05 0.39
N VAL A 61 20.61 19.05 -0.45
CA VAL A 61 20.82 20.45 -0.02
C VAL A 61 19.75 21.30 -0.69
N ILE A 62 19.00 22.06 0.11
CA ILE A 62 17.94 22.96 -0.36
C ILE A 62 18.38 24.39 -0.04
N ASP A 63 18.72 25.16 -1.08
CA ASP A 63 19.04 26.59 -0.95
C ASP A 63 17.74 27.41 -0.98
N LYS A 64 17.61 28.35 -0.03
CA LYS A 64 16.46 29.25 0.05
C LYS A 64 16.38 30.24 -1.13
N ASN A 65 17.50 30.46 -1.81
CA ASN A 65 17.58 31.35 -2.97
C ASN A 65 17.44 30.62 -4.31
N ASP A 66 17.31 29.29 -4.30
CA ASP A 66 17.09 28.52 -5.53
C ASP A 66 15.69 28.84 -6.10
N PRO A 67 15.58 29.38 -7.32
CA PRO A 67 14.30 29.73 -7.93
C PRO A 67 13.37 28.52 -8.13
N VAL A 68 13.90 27.31 -8.12
CA VAL A 68 13.14 26.05 -8.25
C VAL A 68 13.35 25.12 -7.06
N GLY A 69 13.84 25.63 -5.92
CA GLY A 69 14.18 24.82 -4.74
C GLY A 69 13.00 24.04 -4.12
N ALA A 70 11.76 24.43 -4.43
CA ALA A 70 10.55 23.69 -4.03
C ALA A 70 10.25 22.46 -4.93
N GLY A 71 11.01 22.27 -6.01
CA GLY A 71 10.71 21.32 -7.07
C GLY A 71 9.63 21.83 -8.03
N PHE A 72 9.55 21.21 -9.20
CA PHE A 72 8.48 21.43 -10.17
C PHE A 72 8.12 20.10 -10.83
N LEU A 73 6.92 20.03 -11.42
CA LEU A 73 6.46 18.88 -12.18
C LEU A 73 6.06 19.34 -13.57
N ILE A 74 6.57 18.66 -14.59
CA ILE A 74 6.09 18.76 -15.97
C ILE A 74 5.50 17.39 -16.30
N ARG A 75 4.31 17.38 -16.91
CA ARG A 75 3.54 16.17 -17.18
C ARG A 75 3.32 16.00 -18.68
#